data_AF-A0A6N8ZVR6-F1
#
_entry.id   AF-A0A6N8ZVR6-F1
#
_cell.length_a   1.000
_cell.length_b   1.000
_cell.length_c   1.000
_cell.angle_alpha   90.00
_cell.angle_beta   90.00
_cell.angle_gamma   90.00
#
_symmetry.space_group_name_H-M   'P 1'
#
loop_
_entity.id
_entity.type
_entity.pdbx_description
1 polymer ?
#
loop_
_entity_poly.entity_id
_entity_poly.type
_entity_poly.pdbx_seq_one_letter_code
_entity_poly.pdbx_strand_id
1 'polypeptide(L)'
;MSYILLHPGLGRIYALDMGVEHRNPTGGCIGDVHKHTWTERYRDAMAYVPLDITATWDQPVEVWRQFCAEANIRHDGTLATPHWQEELRL
;
A
#
# COMPACT_ATOMS: atom_id res chain seq x y z
N MET A 1 -4.97 -6.34 -0.02
CA MET A 1 -5.52 -4.97 -0.17
C MET A 1 -4.37 -4.03 -0.49
N SER A 2 -4.60 -3.03 -1.36
CA SER A 2 -3.54 -2.16 -1.86
C SER A 2 -3.99 -0.71 -1.97
N TYR A 3 -3.13 0.24 -1.58
CA TYR A 3 -3.28 1.68 -1.86
C TYR A 3 -2.09 2.15 -2.68
N ILE A 4 -2.37 2.79 -3.83
CA ILE A 4 -1.34 3.09 -4.83
C ILE A 4 -1.49 4.53 -5.32
N LEU A 5 -0.37 5.26 -5.37
CA LEU A 5 -0.28 6.54 -6.07
C LEU A 5 0.36 6.31 -7.43
N LEU A 6 -0.38 6.67 -8.47
CA LEU A 6 0.03 6.56 -9.87
C LEU A 6 0.25 7.95 -10.44
N HIS A 7 1.45 8.18 -10.98
CA HIS A 7 1.73 9.33 -11.82
C HIS A 7 1.69 8.90 -13.29
N PRO A 8 0.90 9.53 -14.18
CA PRO A 8 0.69 9.06 -15.55
C PRO A 8 1.98 8.86 -16.37
N GLY A 9 2.99 9.71 -16.17
CA GLY A 9 4.27 9.63 -16.90
C GLY A 9 5.35 8.78 -16.22
N LEU A 10 5.17 8.41 -14.94
CA LEU A 10 6.22 7.73 -14.15
C LEU A 10 5.77 6.35 -13.64
N GLY A 11 4.47 6.06 -13.70
CA GLY A 11 3.89 4.84 -13.14
C GLY A 11 3.66 4.95 -11.64
N ARG A 12 3.87 3.84 -10.94
CA ARG A 12 3.69 3.70 -9.49
C ARG A 12 4.80 4.44 -8.75
N ILE A 13 4.43 5.52 -8.06
CA ILE A 13 5.38 6.33 -7.26
C ILE A 13 5.30 6.01 -5.77
N TYR A 14 4.25 5.32 -5.35
CA TYR A 14 4.02 4.94 -3.97
C TYR A 14 3.02 3.81 -3.88
N ALA A 15 3.26 2.83 -3.00
CA ALA A 15 2.28 1.79 -2.74
C ALA A 15 2.43 1.17 -1.36
N LEU A 16 1.28 0.92 -0.73
CA LEU A 16 1.11 0.11 0.45
C LEU A 16 0.33 -1.14 0.06
N ASP A 17 0.87 -2.30 0.38
CA ASP A 17 0.30 -3.60 0.10
C ASP A 17 0.13 -4.39 1.41
N MET A 18 -1.02 -5.06 1.53
CA MET A 18 -1.45 -5.77 2.74
C MET A 18 -2.03 -7.15 2.41
N GLY A 19 -1.64 -8.16 3.17
CA GLY A 19 -2.23 -9.51 3.17
C GLY A 19 -1.39 -10.59 2.46
N VAL A 20 -0.28 -10.23 1.82
CA VAL A 20 0.67 -11.18 1.23
C VAL A 20 2.08 -10.71 1.53
N GLU A 21 2.97 -11.60 1.93
CA GLU A 21 4.38 -11.25 2.14
C GLU A 21 5.05 -10.84 0.81
N HIS A 22 6.01 -9.92 0.90
CA HIS A 22 6.78 -9.47 -0.26
C HIS A 22 8.23 -9.92 -0.18
N ARG A 23 8.75 -10.51 -1.26
CA ARG A 23 10.18 -10.83 -1.34
C ARG A 23 10.91 -9.71 -2.06
N ASN A 24 11.78 -9.02 -1.33
CA ASN A 24 12.68 -8.05 -1.93
C ASN A 24 13.61 -8.72 -2.94
N PRO A 25 14.02 -8.01 -4.01
CA PRO A 25 15.03 -8.49 -4.97
C PRO A 25 16.37 -8.89 -4.32
N THR A 26 16.64 -8.40 -3.11
CA THR A 26 17.80 -8.77 -2.29
C THR A 26 17.64 -10.11 -1.55
N GLY A 27 16.47 -10.76 -1.65
CA GLY A 27 16.17 -12.06 -1.08
C GLY A 27 15.38 -12.03 0.23
N GLY A 28 15.35 -10.90 0.94
CA GLY A 28 14.64 -10.75 2.22
C GLY A 28 13.12 -10.77 2.06
N CYS A 29 12.42 -11.47 2.97
CA CYS A 29 10.96 -11.41 3.05
C CYS A 29 10.54 -10.24 3.94
N ILE A 30 9.60 -9.45 3.44
CA ILE A 30 8.94 -8.36 4.15
C ILE A 30 7.55 -8.87 4.49
N GLY A 31 7.09 -8.55 5.71
CA GLY A 31 5.82 -9.02 6.23
C GLY A 31 4.61 -8.73 5.34
N ASP A 32 3.47 -9.25 5.76
CA ASP A 32 2.20 -9.12 5.05
C ASP A 32 1.71 -7.68 4.91
N VAL A 33 2.17 -6.76 5.75
CA VAL A 33 2.02 -5.30 5.59
C VAL A 33 3.35 -4.70 5.17
N HIS A 34 3.41 -4.16 3.96
CA HIS A 34 4.65 -3.60 3.43
C HIS A 34 4.39 -2.44 2.48
N LYS A 35 5.38 -1.54 2.41
CA LYS A 35 5.34 -0.38 1.55
C LYS A 35 6.48 -0.43 0.55
N HIS A 36 6.15 -0.21 -0.71
CA HIS A 36 7.12 -0.11 -1.79
C HIS A 36 7.90 1.20 -1.73
N THR A 37 9.20 1.13 -2.01
CA THR A 37 10.11 2.27 -2.09
C THR A 37 10.83 2.28 -3.43
N TRP A 38 10.97 3.46 -4.01
CA TRP A 38 11.66 3.63 -5.27
C TRP A 38 13.17 3.66 -5.08
N THR A 39 13.89 2.89 -5.89
CA THR A 39 15.36 3.00 -6.02
C THR A 39 15.74 2.96 -7.50
N GLU A 40 16.85 3.60 -7.88
CA GLU A 40 17.35 3.55 -9.26
C GLU A 40 17.60 2.12 -9.75
N ARG A 41 18.09 1.24 -8.86
CA ARG A 41 18.47 -0.14 -9.21
C ARG A 41 17.27 -1.07 -9.36
N TYR A 42 16.30 -0.97 -8.46
CA TYR A 42 15.22 -1.95 -8.34
C TYR A 42 13.85 -1.37 -8.63
N ARG A 43 13.77 -0.11 -9.03
CA ARG A 43 12.50 0.56 -9.25
C ARG A 43 11.65 0.46 -7.98
N ASP A 44 10.38 0.07 -8.10
CA ASP A 44 9.45 -0.08 -6.99
C ASP A 44 9.50 -1.46 -6.33
N ALA A 45 10.41 -2.34 -6.74
CA ALA A 45 10.42 -3.73 -6.28
C ALA A 45 10.96 -3.88 -4.84
N MET A 46 11.56 -2.84 -4.27
CA MET A 46 11.98 -2.84 -2.87
C MET A 46 10.82 -2.45 -1.97
N ALA A 47 10.68 -3.11 -0.82
CA ALA A 47 9.70 -2.78 0.19
C ALA A 47 10.28 -2.85 1.61
N TYR A 48 9.57 -2.24 2.55
CA TYR A 48 9.86 -2.24 3.98
C TYR A 48 8.57 -2.35 4.79
N VAL A 49 8.67 -2.73 6.06
CA VAL A 49 7.52 -2.71 6.99
C VAL A 49 7.32 -1.28 7.48
N PRO A 50 6.21 -0.60 7.15
CA PRO A 50 5.93 0.72 7.67
C PRO A 50 5.56 0.64 9.15
N LEU A 51 6.14 1.50 9.99
CA LEU A 51 5.90 1.48 11.45
C LEU A 51 4.63 2.24 11.87
N ASP A 52 4.13 3.10 10.99
CA ASP A 52 3.02 4.00 11.22
C ASP A 52 1.69 3.53 10.61
N ILE A 53 1.75 2.48 9.79
CA ILE A 53 0.56 1.71 9.40
C ILE A 53 0.31 0.66 10.48
N THR A 54 -0.66 0.93 11.35
CA THR A 54 -1.06 0.08 12.47
C THR A 54 -2.43 -0.56 12.28
N ALA A 55 -3.24 -0.04 11.37
CA ALA A 55 -4.55 -0.61 11.06
C ALA A 55 -4.43 -1.91 10.26
N THR A 56 -5.35 -2.83 10.51
CA THR A 56 -5.43 -4.11 9.83
C THR A 56 -6.16 -3.99 8.48
N TRP A 57 -5.99 -4.99 7.61
CA TRP A 57 -6.50 -4.95 6.24
C TRP A 57 -8.03 -4.86 6.15
N ASP A 58 -8.74 -5.27 7.19
CA ASP A 58 -10.20 -5.20 7.34
C ASP A 58 -10.70 -3.82 7.81
N GLN A 59 -9.79 -2.86 8.04
CA GLN A 59 -10.09 -1.47 8.37
C GLN A 59 -9.69 -0.51 7.23
N PRO A 60 -10.23 -0.67 6.01
CA PRO A 60 -9.74 0.03 4.82
C PRO A 60 -9.72 1.56 4.98
N VAL A 61 -10.74 2.15 5.60
CA VAL A 61 -10.83 3.60 5.80
C VAL A 61 -9.73 4.12 6.73
N GLU A 62 -9.42 3.38 7.78
CA GLU A 62 -8.34 3.75 8.71
C GLU A 62 -6.97 3.54 8.06
N VAL A 63 -6.77 2.45 7.32
CA VAL A 63 -5.53 2.24 6.54
C VAL A 63 -5.33 3.38 5.54
N TRP A 64 -6.38 3.83 4.85
CA TRP A 64 -6.31 4.98 3.95
C TRP A 64 -5.88 6.27 4.67
N ARG A 65 -6.43 6.52 5.86
CA ARG A 65 -6.07 7.69 6.68
C ARG A 65 -4.59 7.65 7.06
N GLN A 66 -4.09 6.50 7.49
CA GLN A 66 -2.69 6.30 7.86
C GLN A 66 -1.77 6.42 6.65
N PHE A 67 -2.14 5.82 5.52
CA PHE A 67 -1.45 5.95 4.24
C PHE A 67 -1.33 7.42 3.80
N CYS A 68 -2.41 8.20 3.92
CA CYS A 68 -2.37 9.62 3.60
C CYS A 68 -1.44 10.39 4.54
N ALA A 69 -1.50 10.13 5.85
CA ALA A 69 -0.62 10.78 6.81
C ALA A 69 0.86 10.49 6.53
N GLU A 70 1.19 9.22 6.27
CA GLU A 70 2.55 8.76 5.95
C GLU A 70 3.05 9.34 4.62
N ALA A 71 2.18 9.41 3.61
CA ALA A 71 2.46 10.01 2.30
C ALA A 71 2.47 11.55 2.30
N ASN A 72 2.20 12.19 3.46
CA ASN A 72 1.99 13.63 3.57
C ASN A 72 0.93 14.16 2.57
N ILE A 73 -0.15 13.39 2.41
CA ILE A 73 -1.31 13.72 1.58
C ILE A 73 -2.44 14.23 2.46
N ARG A 74 -3.00 15.37 2.06
CA ARG A 74 -4.26 15.87 2.60
C ARG A 74 -5.41 15.34 1.74
N HIS A 75 -6.34 14.61 2.36
CA HIS A 75 -7.57 14.15 1.72
C HIS A 75 -8.76 14.83 2.39
N ASP A 76 -9.40 15.78 1.68
CA ASP A 76 -10.58 16.51 2.17
C ASP A 76 -11.91 15.80 1.85
N GLY A 77 -11.85 14.67 1.13
CA GLY A 77 -13.01 13.87 0.77
C GLY A 77 -13.38 12.80 1.80
N THR A 78 -14.39 11.98 1.48
CA THR A 78 -14.77 10.80 2.26
C THR A 78 -14.49 9.55 1.47
N LEU A 79 -13.67 8.65 2.04
CA LEU A 79 -13.57 7.29 1.55
C LEU A 79 -14.65 6.46 2.25
N ALA A 80 -15.66 6.03 1.49
CA ALA A 80 -16.62 5.07 1.99
C ALA A 80 -15.95 3.69 2.14
N THR A 81 -16.40 2.91 3.12
CA THR A 81 -15.96 1.51 3.24
C THR A 81 -16.26 0.78 1.93
N PRO A 82 -15.26 0.14 1.29
CA PRO A 82 -15.48 -0.60 0.06
C PRO A 82 -16.49 -1.71 0.30
N HIS A 83 -17.42 -1.85 -0.64
CA HIS A 83 -18.41 -2.91 -0.61
C HIS A 83 -17.77 -4.25 -0.98
N TRP A 84 -18.19 -5.32 -0.31
CA TRP A 84 -17.80 -6.67 -0.68
C TRP A 84 -18.36 -7.02 -2.06
N GLN A 85 -17.50 -7.51 -2.96
CA GLN A 85 -17.91 -7.91 -4.31
C GLN A 85 -18.31 -9.39 -4.31
N GLU A 86 -19.57 -9.69 -3.98
CA GLU A 86 -20.09 -11.06 -3.88
C GLU A 86 -19.91 -11.88 -5.17
N GLU A 87 -19.94 -11.22 -6.33
CA GLU A 87 -19.87 -11.84 -7.66
C GLU A 87 -18.46 -12.32 -8.05
N LEU A 88 -17.41 -11.86 -7.36
CA LEU A 88 -16.01 -12.19 -7.66
C LEU A 88 -15.42 -13.26 -6.72
N ARG A 89 -16.24 -14.17 -6.20
CA ARG A 89 -15.74 -15.34 -5.45
C ARG A 89 -14.93 -16.25 -6.38
N LEU A 90 -13.62 -16.03 -6.40
CA LEU A 90 -12.60 -16.95 -6.90
C LEU A 90 -12.40 -18.10 -5.90
#